data_AF-A0A2G6Q4K3-F1
#
_entry.id   AF-A0A2G6Q4K3-F1
#
_cell.length_a   1.000
_cell.length_b   1.000
_cell.length_c   1.000
_cell.angle_alpha   90.00
_cell.angle_beta   90.00
_cell.angle_gamma   90.00
#
_symmetry.space_group_name_H-M   'P 1'
#
loop_
_entity.id
_entity.type
_entity.pdbx_description
1 polymer ?
#
loop_
_entity_poly.entity_id
_entity_poly.type
_entity_poly.pdbx_seq_one_letter_code
_entity_poly.pdbx_strand_id
1 'polypeptide(L)' 'MPKSLKKSNEVVDLKKFSQKIRGTNDYKDPKSGWIISKNKGKSHGGSAWKLYNKGKKERIASLTSSGKVLRE' A
#
# COMPACT_ATOMS: atom_id res chain seq x y z
N MET A 1 -8.99 7.67 0.37
CA MET A 1 -7.70 7.58 -0.39
C MET A 1 -7.71 8.53 -1.59
N PRO A 2 -6.63 9.30 -1.86
CA PRO A 2 -6.52 10.17 -3.03
C PRO A 2 -6.64 9.41 -4.37
N LYS A 3 -7.36 9.99 -5.35
CA LYS A 3 -7.45 9.45 -6.72
C LYS A 3 -6.07 9.32 -7.36
N SER A 4 -5.14 10.20 -7.02
CA SER A 4 -3.76 10.18 -7.51
C SER A 4 -2.97 8.93 -7.09
N LEU A 5 -3.42 8.13 -6.12
CA LEU A 5 -2.78 6.86 -5.76
C LEU A 5 -3.34 5.67 -6.55
N LYS A 6 -4.48 5.83 -7.21
CA LYS A 6 -5.17 4.77 -7.93
C LYS A 6 -4.63 4.66 -9.36
N LYS A 7 -4.44 3.42 -9.82
CA LYS A 7 -4.28 3.06 -11.24
C LYS A 7 -5.64 2.95 -11.92
N SER A 8 -6.65 2.48 -11.18
CA SER A 8 -8.07 2.43 -11.56
C SER A 8 -8.95 2.40 -10.30
N ASN A 9 -10.28 2.40 -10.43
CA ASN A 9 -11.21 2.54 -9.30
C ASN A 9 -10.89 1.68 -8.07
N GLU A 10 -10.46 0.43 -8.27
CA GLU A 10 -10.18 -0.55 -7.21
C GLU A 10 -8.71 -0.97 -7.12
N VAL A 11 -7.82 -0.35 -7.91
CA VAL A 11 -6.41 -0.74 -7.98
C VAL A 11 -5.54 0.43 -7.58
N VAL A 12 -4.74 0.23 -6.53
CA VAL A 12 -3.67 1.13 -6.11
C VAL A 12 -2.46 0.94 -7.03
N ASP A 13 -1.87 2.03 -7.49
CA ASP A 13 -0.64 1.97 -8.28
C ASP A 13 0.57 1.74 -7.37
N LEU A 14 0.96 0.48 -7.19
CA LEU A 14 2.10 0.11 -6.35
C LEU A 14 3.43 0.71 -6.84
N LYS A 15 3.55 1.08 -8.13
CA LYS A 15 4.79 1.69 -8.67
C LYS A 15 5.06 3.08 -8.10
N LYS A 16 4.04 3.76 -7.57
CA LYS A 16 4.20 5.07 -6.93
C LYS A 16 4.95 4.97 -5.60
N PHE A 17 4.91 3.81 -4.94
CA PHE A 17 5.60 3.56 -3.68
C PHE A 17 7.04 3.10 -3.95
N SER A 18 7.86 4.01 -4.46
CA SER A 18 9.23 3.70 -4.90
C SER A 18 10.29 3.91 -3.80
N GLN A 19 9.99 4.68 -2.76
CA GLN A 19 10.96 5.01 -1.72
C GLN A 19 10.91 3.98 -0.58
N LYS A 20 11.90 3.10 -0.47
CA LYS A 20 12.03 2.18 0.66
C LYS A 20 12.35 2.94 1.95
N ILE A 21 11.64 2.64 3.04
CA ILE A 21 11.93 3.17 4.37
C ILE A 21 13.01 2.28 5.01
N ARG A 22 14.14 2.89 5.37
CA ARG A 22 15.29 2.17 5.94
C ARG A 22 14.90 1.47 7.25
N GLY A 23 15.34 0.23 7.42
CA GLY A 23 15.05 -0.57 8.61
C GLY A 23 13.66 -1.19 8.65
N THR A 24 12.83 -1.00 7.63
CA THR A 24 11.47 -1.57 7.57
C THR A 24 11.21 -2.29 6.23
N ASN A 25 10.05 -2.95 6.14
CA ASN A 25 9.52 -3.53 4.91
C ASN A 25 8.52 -2.59 4.22
N ASP A 26 8.64 -1.29 4.49
CA ASP A 26 7.70 -0.29 4.01
C ASP A 26 8.26 0.46 2.81
N TYR A 27 7.37 0.86 1.93
CA TYR A 27 7.64 1.71 0.79
C TYR A 27 6.71 2.91 0.81
N LYS A 28 7.25 4.08 0.52
CA LYS A 28 6.58 5.37 0.54
C LYS A 28 6.41 5.90 -0.86
N ASP A 29 5.25 6.48 -1.15
CA ASP A 29 5.09 7.39 -2.28
C ASP A 29 5.67 8.75 -1.88
N PRO A 30 6.79 9.20 -2.49
CA PRO A 30 7.41 10.47 -2.12
C PRO A 30 6.51 11.68 -2.38
N LYS A 31 5.54 11.58 -3.31
CA LYS A 31 4.65 12.69 -3.67
C LYS A 31 3.56 12.91 -2.63
N SER A 32 2.84 11.85 -2.25
CA SER A 32 1.71 11.96 -1.30
C SER A 32 2.11 11.69 0.15
N GLY A 33 3.23 11.00 0.37
CA GLY A 33 3.69 10.53 1.68
C GLY A 33 2.95 9.30 2.22
N TRP A 34 2.09 8.67 1.42
CA TRP A 34 1.41 7.42 1.75
C TRP A 34 2.39 6.25 1.74
N ILE A 35 2.04 5.20 2.48
CA ILE A 35 2.95 4.08 2.74
C ILE A 35 2.25 2.76 2.47
N ILE A 36 2.94 1.83 1.79
CA ILE A 36 2.58 0.41 1.78
C ILE A 36 3.57 -0.38 2.62
N SER A 37 3.06 -1.39 3.33
CA SER A 37 3.86 -2.32 4.12
C SER A 37 3.67 -3.73 3.62
N LYS A 38 4.76 -4.47 3.39
CA LYS A 38 4.69 -5.87 2.94
C LYS A 38 4.15 -6.76 4.05
N ASN A 39 3.16 -7.59 3.74
CA ASN A 39 2.63 -8.55 4.71
C ASN A 39 3.68 -9.64 5.00
N LYS A 40 3.92 -9.96 6.29
CA LYS A 40 4.99 -10.89 6.73
C LYS A 40 4.52 -12.34 7.01
N GLY A 41 3.27 -12.71 6.67
CA GLY A 41 2.70 -14.04 6.96
C GLY A 41 2.16 -14.77 5.73
N LYS A 42 1.68 -16.02 5.91
CA LYS A 42 0.92 -16.75 4.89
C LYS A 42 -0.25 -15.87 4.44
N SER A 43 -0.36 -15.64 3.14
CA SER A 43 -1.39 -14.78 2.56
C SER A 43 -2.74 -15.48 2.65
N HIS A 44 -3.43 -15.34 3.79
CA HIS A 44 -4.82 -15.79 3.92
C HIS A 44 -5.70 -14.87 3.06
N GLY A 45 -6.11 -15.34 1.88
CA GLY A 45 -6.98 -14.61 0.95
C GLY A 45 -6.26 -13.57 0.07
N GLY A 46 -4.99 -13.79 -0.28
CA GLY A 46 -4.30 -13.02 -1.34
C GLY A 46 -3.79 -11.62 -0.96
N SER A 47 -3.89 -11.23 0.33
CA SER A 47 -3.31 -9.98 0.84
C SER A 47 -1.78 -10.03 0.86
N ALA A 48 -1.15 -9.17 0.06
CA ALA A 48 0.30 -9.02 -0.05
C ALA A 48 0.82 -7.71 0.56
N TRP A 49 0.00 -6.66 0.55
CA TRP A 49 0.37 -5.34 1.05
C TRP A 49 -0.71 -4.75 1.96
N LYS A 50 -0.28 -3.91 2.90
CA LYS A 50 -1.18 -3.06 3.71
C LYS A 50 -0.96 -1.62 3.29
N LEU A 51 -2.01 -0.91 2.94
CA LEU A 51 -1.97 0.52 2.64
C LEU A 51 -2.20 1.32 3.90
N TYR A 52 -1.36 2.33 4.11
CA TYR A 52 -1.48 3.28 5.20
C TYR A 52 -1.55 4.71 4.67
N ASN A 53 -2.23 5.57 5.43
CA ASN A 53 -2.24 7.00 5.16
C ASN A 53 -0.86 7.65 5.36
N LYS A 54 -0.77 8.96 5.08
CA LYS A 54 0.47 9.73 5.21
C LYS A 54 1.05 9.60 6.62
N GLY A 55 2.31 9.18 6.70
CA GLY A 55 3.01 8.99 7.98
C GLY A 55 2.63 7.72 8.73
N LYS A 56 1.91 6.78 8.11
CA LYS A 56 1.57 5.46 8.66
C LYS A 56 0.71 5.52 9.94
N LYS A 57 -0.18 6.51 10.06
CA LYS A 57 -1.03 6.69 11.25
C LYS A 57 -2.14 5.64 11.33
N GLU A 58 -2.73 5.31 10.18
CA GLU A 58 -3.87 4.39 10.09
C GLU A 58 -3.74 3.49 8.86
N ARG A 59 -4.14 2.22 9.02
CA ARG A 59 -4.29 1.28 7.90
C ARG A 59 -5.61 1.57 7.19
N ILE A 60 -5.53 1.85 5.89
CA ILE A 60 -6.67 2.21 5.05
C ILE A 60 -7.18 1.05 4.20
N ALA A 61 -6.31 0.09 3.86
CA ALA A 61 -6.72 -1.08 3.10
C ALA A 61 -5.73 -2.25 3.21
N SER A 62 -6.19 -3.45 2.85
CA SER A 62 -5.35 -4.57 2.40
C SER A 62 -5.38 -4.65 0.88
N LEU A 63 -4.22 -4.89 0.27
CA LEU A 63 -4.05 -4.99 -1.17
C LEU A 63 -3.47 -6.36 -1.56
N THR A 64 -3.85 -6.83 -2.74
CA THR A 64 -3.17 -7.94 -3.42
C THR A 64 -1.78 -7.55 -3.91
N SER A 65 -1.01 -8.51 -4.43
CA SER A 65 0.30 -8.26 -5.04
C SER A 65 0.26 -7.32 -6.25
N SER A 66 -0.89 -7.19 -6.93
CA SER A 66 -1.10 -6.28 -8.06
C SER A 66 -1.68 -4.92 -7.64
N GLY A 67 -1.96 -4.72 -6.35
CA GLY A 67 -2.52 -3.47 -5.83
C GLY A 67 -4.04 -3.41 -5.80
N LYS A 68 -4.75 -4.49 -6.19
CA LYS A 68 -6.22 -4.57 -6.03
C LYS A 68 -6.59 -4.50 -4.55
N VAL A 69 -7.52 -3.61 -4.21
CA VAL A 69 -8.08 -3.46 -2.86
C VAL A 69 -8.91 -4.71 -2.51
N LEU A 70 -8.65 -5.30 -1.35
CA LEU A 70 -9.38 -6.47 -0.85
C LEU A 70 -10.39 -6.10 0.23
N ARG A 71 -9.97 -5.24 1.17
CA ARG A 71 -10.74 -4.80 2.34
C ARG A 71 -10.22 -3.43 2.75
N GLU A 72 -11.10 -2.48 3.00
CA GLU A 72 -10.77 -1.18 3.59
C GLU A 72 -10.69 -1.34 5.12
#